data_AF-A0A813FPG9-F1
#
_entry.id   AF-A0A813FPG9-F1
#
_cell.length_a   1.000
_cell.length_b   1.000
_cell.length_c   1.000
_cell.angle_alpha   90.00
_cell.angle_beta   90.00
_cell.angle_gamma   90.00
#
_symmetry.space_group_name_H-M   'P 1'
#
loop_
_entity.id
_entity.type
_entity.pdbx_description
1 polymer ?
#
loop_
_entity_poly.entity_id
_entity_poly.type
_entity_poly.pdbx_seq_one_letter_code
_entity_poly.pdbx_strand_id
1 'polypeptide(L)'
;MANSGWVRPLLTGAVAPLAMGTSDQAVQIFDPQRSSELRAQLEAGGSDAALAVSALQANVWALARDSQGCRLVQLAIEKADIRVGKALALELLGHVREAATSPHANFVLQKVVAQLSPSTSSFISEELLGNGARFARHRFGCRIICRLLEFCSAEESTHLLVDEMLQVPTEALELCRHSFGHHVVQCILEHGLARHKELIVEVLRQDLLGNANHRSASYVVEAALSHCSIEDQHSLLAPLVIPAVVAELAQSRYGCYVARTLLQRPEVDSEVLANAFPAVAALLASA
;
A
#
# COMPACT_ATOMS: atom_id res chain seq x y z
N MET A 1 30.50 31.20 22.82
CA MET A 1 29.58 30.35 23.62
C MET A 1 28.93 29.36 22.67
N ALA A 2 29.16 28.08 22.97
CA ALA A 2 28.72 26.82 22.35
C ALA A 2 28.07 26.82 20.95
N ASN A 3 28.87 26.41 19.97
CA ASN A 3 28.45 25.76 18.72
C ASN A 3 28.41 24.24 19.02
N SER A 4 27.23 23.66 19.25
CA SER A 4 27.09 22.22 19.54
C SER A 4 26.64 21.47 18.28
N GLY A 5 27.63 20.94 17.57
CA GLY A 5 27.42 20.03 16.45
C GLY A 5 26.75 18.74 16.87
N TRP A 6 25.70 18.38 16.14
CA TRP A 6 25.15 17.03 16.11
C TRP A 6 25.52 16.41 14.76
N VAL A 7 26.73 15.88 14.68
CA VAL A 7 27.13 14.98 13.60
C VAL A 7 26.50 13.63 13.92
N ARG A 8 25.50 13.21 13.15
CA ARG A 8 24.94 11.85 13.20
C ARG A 8 26.06 10.83 12.94
N PRO A 9 26.17 9.73 13.70
CA PRO A 9 27.09 8.66 13.32
C PRO A 9 26.56 8.00 12.05
N LEU A 10 27.35 8.06 10.97
CA LEU A 10 27.19 7.14 9.85
C LEU A 10 27.38 5.74 10.42
N LEU A 11 26.33 4.93 10.41
CA LEU A 11 26.42 3.49 10.61
C LEU A 11 27.10 2.88 9.38
N THR A 12 28.41 3.09 9.23
CA THR A 12 29.26 2.26 8.38
C THR A 12 29.61 0.98 9.14
N GLY A 13 28.58 0.19 9.45
CA GLY A 13 28.77 -1.22 9.73
C GLY A 13 29.03 -1.89 8.39
N ALA A 14 30.29 -2.14 8.07
CA ALA A 14 30.64 -2.98 6.94
C ALA A 14 29.98 -4.35 7.15
N VAL A 15 28.89 -4.60 6.43
CA VAL A 15 28.31 -5.94 6.30
C VAL A 15 29.35 -6.75 5.53
N ALA A 16 29.98 -7.70 6.20
CA ALA A 16 30.86 -8.65 5.54
C ALA A 16 30.09 -9.29 4.37
N PRO A 17 30.68 -9.43 3.17
CA PRO A 17 29.98 -10.05 2.06
C PRO A 17 29.59 -11.47 2.48
N LEU A 18 28.28 -11.72 2.58
CA LEU A 18 27.74 -13.06 2.69
C LEU A 18 28.32 -13.86 1.53
N ALA A 19 28.97 -14.98 1.86
CA ALA A 19 29.59 -15.85 0.88
C ALA A 19 28.57 -16.13 -0.23
N MET A 20 28.85 -15.65 -1.43
CA MET A 20 28.06 -16.00 -2.61
C MET A 20 28.06 -17.52 -2.70
N GLY A 21 26.88 -18.13 -2.59
CA GLY A 21 26.72 -19.55 -2.88
C GLY A 21 27.41 -19.86 -4.19
N THR A 22 28.17 -20.97 -4.22
CA THR A 22 28.87 -21.39 -5.43
C THR A 22 27.86 -21.47 -6.58
N SER A 23 28.26 -21.01 -7.77
CA SER A 23 27.37 -20.87 -8.93
C SER A 23 26.57 -22.14 -9.26
N ASP A 24 27.08 -23.32 -8.90
CA ASP A 24 26.41 -24.61 -9.07
C ASP A 24 25.15 -24.79 -8.19
N GLN A 25 25.14 -24.29 -6.94
CA GLN A 25 23.97 -24.42 -6.07
C GLN A 25 22.84 -23.50 -6.51
N ALA A 26 23.15 -22.27 -6.90
CA ALA A 26 22.16 -21.34 -7.43
C ALA A 26 21.49 -21.87 -8.71
N VAL A 27 22.27 -22.49 -9.61
CA VAL A 27 21.75 -23.09 -10.85
C VAL A 27 20.79 -24.26 -10.56
N GLN A 28 21.01 -25.04 -9.50
CA GLN A 28 20.15 -26.18 -9.15
C GLN A 28 18.81 -25.78 -8.51
N ILE A 29 18.71 -24.64 -7.81
CA ILE A 29 17.44 -24.25 -7.16
C ILE A 29 16.38 -23.85 -8.20
N PHE A 30 16.80 -23.30 -9.35
CA PHE A 30 15.90 -22.92 -10.44
C PHE A 30 15.47 -24.10 -11.34
N ASP A 31 15.91 -25.32 -11.04
CA ASP A 31 15.42 -26.52 -11.72
C ASP A 31 13.94 -26.79 -11.34
N PRO A 32 13.04 -27.04 -12.31
CA PRO A 32 11.62 -27.27 -12.03
C PRO A 32 11.35 -28.47 -11.13
N GLN A 33 12.11 -29.56 -11.28
CA GLN A 33 11.94 -30.75 -10.46
C GLN A 33 12.36 -30.44 -9.01
N ARG A 34 13.51 -29.79 -8.83
CA ARG A 34 13.97 -29.34 -7.51
C ARG A 34 12.99 -28.37 -6.85
N SER A 35 12.45 -27.42 -7.60
CA SER A 35 11.43 -26.49 -7.10
C SER A 35 10.16 -27.21 -6.62
N SER A 36 9.72 -28.24 -7.34
CA SER A 36 8.58 -29.07 -6.94
C SER A 36 8.86 -29.86 -5.65
N GLU A 37 10.05 -30.44 -5.53
CA GLU A 37 10.50 -31.14 -4.32
C GLU A 37 10.53 -30.22 -3.10
N LEU A 38 11.15 -29.04 -3.23
CA LEU A 38 11.23 -28.04 -2.16
C LEU A 38 9.85 -27.58 -1.71
N ARG A 39 8.92 -27.40 -2.66
CA ARG A 39 7.53 -27.06 -2.34
C ARG A 39 6.86 -28.15 -1.51
N ALA A 40 6.96 -29.41 -1.95
CA ALA A 40 6.36 -30.53 -1.24
C ALA A 40 6.92 -30.66 0.19
N GLN A 41 8.23 -30.44 0.36
CA GLN A 41 8.89 -30.43 1.68
C GLN A 41 8.36 -29.30 2.59
N LEU A 42 8.18 -28.08 2.05
CA LEU A 42 7.58 -26.97 2.79
C LEU A 42 6.12 -27.26 3.19
N GLU A 43 5.35 -27.93 2.32
CA GLU A 43 3.95 -28.29 2.59
C GLU A 43 3.84 -29.43 3.64
N ALA A 44 4.77 -30.38 3.63
CA ALA A 44 4.82 -31.48 4.60
C ALA A 44 5.09 -31.01 6.04
N GLY A 45 5.86 -29.93 6.21
CA GLY A 45 6.21 -29.40 7.53
C GLY A 45 7.33 -30.17 8.23
N GLY A 46 7.49 -29.92 9.54
CA GLY A 46 8.47 -30.64 10.36
C GLY A 46 9.92 -30.48 9.89
N SER A 47 10.68 -31.59 9.92
CA SER A 47 12.08 -31.62 9.49
C SER A 47 12.26 -31.34 7.99
N ASP A 48 11.30 -31.76 7.17
CA ASP A 48 11.38 -31.59 5.72
C ASP A 48 11.29 -30.12 5.33
N ALA A 49 10.36 -29.37 5.96
CA ALA A 49 10.26 -27.93 5.78
C ALA A 49 11.54 -27.22 6.25
N ALA A 50 12.17 -27.67 7.34
CA ALA A 50 13.44 -27.10 7.81
C ALA A 50 14.58 -27.30 6.80
N LEU A 51 14.68 -28.47 6.17
CA LEU A 51 15.64 -28.75 5.11
C LEU A 51 15.38 -27.89 3.87
N ALA A 52 14.12 -27.75 3.47
CA ALA A 52 13.74 -26.90 2.35
C ALA A 52 14.09 -25.43 2.61
N VAL A 53 13.75 -24.90 3.78
CA VAL A 53 14.13 -23.55 4.20
C VAL A 53 15.65 -23.36 4.14
N SER A 54 16.42 -24.32 4.67
CA SER A 54 17.88 -24.25 4.63
C SER A 54 18.43 -24.21 3.21
N ALA A 55 17.75 -24.82 2.24
CA ALA A 55 18.13 -24.76 0.83
C ALA A 55 17.77 -23.42 0.16
N LEU A 56 16.80 -22.67 0.69
CA LEU A 56 16.43 -21.33 0.20
C LEU A 56 17.32 -20.22 0.79
N GLN A 57 17.89 -20.44 1.97
CA GLN A 57 18.79 -19.49 2.63
C GLN A 57 19.97 -19.11 1.75
N ALA A 58 20.41 -17.86 1.89
CA ALA A 58 21.43 -17.20 1.05
C ALA A 58 21.07 -17.06 -0.44
N ASN A 59 19.87 -17.50 -0.85
CA ASN A 59 19.38 -17.41 -2.22
C ASN A 59 18.04 -16.67 -2.30
N VAL A 60 17.52 -16.12 -1.19
CA VAL A 60 16.16 -15.54 -1.14
C VAL A 60 15.99 -14.44 -2.17
N TRP A 61 16.98 -13.57 -2.32
CA TRP A 61 16.90 -12.49 -3.30
C TRP A 61 16.84 -12.99 -4.75
N ALA A 62 17.69 -13.96 -5.09
CA ALA A 62 17.70 -14.55 -6.42
C ALA A 62 16.34 -15.23 -6.72
N LEU A 63 15.81 -15.96 -5.75
CA LEU A 63 14.53 -16.67 -5.84
C LEU A 63 13.34 -15.72 -5.91
N ALA A 64 13.34 -14.64 -5.14
CA ALA A 64 12.25 -13.67 -5.11
C ALA A 64 12.00 -13.05 -6.50
N ARG A 65 13.05 -12.90 -7.32
CA ARG A 65 12.94 -12.38 -8.68
C ARG A 65 12.52 -13.42 -9.72
N ASP A 66 12.48 -14.69 -9.37
CA ASP A 66 12.05 -15.77 -10.24
C ASP A 66 10.55 -16.08 -10.11
N SER A 67 9.95 -16.51 -11.22
CA SER A 67 8.52 -16.82 -11.32
C SER A 67 8.06 -17.98 -10.44
N GLN A 68 8.90 -18.99 -10.21
CA GLN A 68 8.63 -20.12 -9.31
C GLN A 68 9.27 -19.91 -7.94
N GLY A 69 10.51 -19.40 -7.92
CA GLY A 69 11.25 -19.09 -6.71
C GLY A 69 10.48 -18.16 -5.78
N CYS A 70 9.80 -17.13 -6.29
CA CYS A 70 9.01 -16.22 -5.46
C CYS A 70 7.87 -16.95 -4.72
N ARG A 71 7.33 -18.03 -5.28
CA ARG A 71 6.27 -18.84 -4.64
C ARG A 71 6.83 -19.69 -3.52
N LEU A 72 8.03 -20.26 -3.71
CA LEU A 72 8.75 -21.00 -2.68
C LEU A 72 9.09 -20.11 -1.49
N VAL A 73 9.64 -18.91 -1.75
CA VAL A 73 9.98 -17.95 -0.68
C VAL A 73 8.73 -17.52 0.07
N GLN A 74 7.62 -17.24 -0.63
CA GLN A 74 6.36 -16.89 0.02
C GLN A 74 5.84 -18.01 0.92
N LEU A 75 5.87 -19.26 0.44
CA LEU A 75 5.44 -20.41 1.22
C LEU A 75 6.36 -20.65 2.42
N ALA A 76 7.68 -20.49 2.25
CA ALA A 76 8.65 -20.60 3.32
C ALA A 76 8.39 -19.56 4.43
N ILE A 77 8.16 -18.29 4.07
CA ILE A 77 7.83 -17.24 5.05
C ILE A 77 6.51 -17.55 5.77
N GLU A 78 5.51 -18.08 5.05
CA GLU A 78 4.20 -18.42 5.62
C GLU A 78 4.25 -19.60 6.61
N LYS A 79 5.13 -20.58 6.37
CA LYS A 79 5.24 -21.79 7.20
C LYS A 79 6.34 -21.71 8.26
N ALA A 80 7.27 -20.79 8.11
CA ALA A 80 8.39 -20.61 9.03
C ALA A 80 7.93 -20.13 10.41
N ASP A 81 8.68 -20.50 11.44
CA ASP A 81 8.59 -19.79 12.72
C ASP A 81 9.09 -18.34 12.59
N ILE A 82 8.83 -17.54 13.62
CA ILE A 82 9.14 -16.11 13.64
C ILE A 82 10.64 -15.84 13.38
N ARG A 83 11.54 -16.66 13.92
CA ARG A 83 12.99 -16.44 13.79
C ARG A 83 13.45 -16.73 12.37
N VAL A 84 13.01 -17.84 11.82
CA VAL A 84 13.33 -18.26 10.45
C VAL A 84 12.72 -17.29 9.44
N GLY A 85 11.44 -16.95 9.58
CA GLY A 85 10.75 -16.00 8.70
C GLY A 85 11.44 -14.64 8.69
N LYS A 86 11.86 -14.15 9.87
CA LYS A 86 12.68 -12.94 9.99
C LYS A 86 14.01 -13.05 9.26
N ALA A 87 14.74 -14.16 9.42
CA ALA A 87 16.02 -14.36 8.75
C ALA A 87 15.87 -14.33 7.21
N LEU A 88 14.84 -15.01 6.68
CA LEU A 88 14.55 -15.00 5.24
C LEU A 88 14.17 -13.60 4.75
N ALA A 89 13.35 -12.87 5.50
CA ALA A 89 12.95 -11.50 5.12
C ALA A 89 14.14 -10.53 5.07
N LEU A 90 15.08 -10.65 6.00
CA LEU A 90 16.27 -9.79 6.06
C LEU A 90 17.24 -9.99 4.90
N GLU A 91 17.17 -11.10 4.15
CA GLU A 91 17.93 -11.25 2.90
C GLU A 91 17.44 -10.31 1.78
N LEU A 92 16.27 -9.66 1.93
CA LEU A 92 15.77 -8.65 1.00
C LEU A 92 16.25 -7.23 1.32
N LEU A 93 16.97 -7.04 2.44
CA LEU A 93 17.54 -5.76 2.84
C LEU A 93 18.53 -5.27 1.76
N GLY A 94 18.39 -4.00 1.37
CA GLY A 94 19.13 -3.37 0.27
C GLY A 94 18.53 -3.63 -1.12
N HIS A 95 17.51 -4.49 -1.22
CA HIS A 95 16.85 -4.87 -2.47
C HIS A 95 15.38 -4.47 -2.54
N VAL A 96 14.83 -3.78 -1.51
CA VAL A 96 13.39 -3.48 -1.41
C VAL A 96 12.90 -2.66 -2.61
N ARG A 97 13.66 -1.65 -3.02
CA ARG A 97 13.30 -0.77 -4.14
C ARG A 97 13.21 -1.54 -5.47
N GLU A 98 14.16 -2.43 -5.74
CA GLU A 98 14.14 -3.27 -6.94
C GLU A 98 12.97 -4.25 -6.86
N ALA A 99 12.79 -4.90 -5.70
CA ALA A 99 11.70 -5.83 -5.46
C ALA A 99 10.31 -5.21 -5.65
N ALA A 100 10.11 -3.96 -5.22
CA ALA A 100 8.86 -3.21 -5.37
C ALA A 100 8.48 -2.89 -6.82
N THR A 101 9.43 -3.02 -7.76
CA THR A 101 9.19 -2.89 -9.20
C THR A 101 9.21 -4.21 -9.96
N SER A 102 9.55 -5.31 -9.31
CA SER A 102 9.61 -6.63 -9.94
C SER A 102 8.22 -7.25 -10.09
N PRO A 103 7.91 -7.92 -11.22
CA PRO A 103 6.68 -8.69 -11.38
C PRO A 103 6.59 -9.91 -10.45
N HIS A 104 7.67 -10.32 -9.79
CA HIS A 104 7.73 -11.48 -8.91
C HIS A 104 8.07 -11.10 -7.46
N ALA A 105 9.15 -10.33 -7.25
CA ALA A 105 9.64 -10.06 -5.89
C ALA A 105 8.68 -9.16 -5.08
N ASN A 106 7.81 -8.39 -5.73
CA ASN A 106 6.78 -7.61 -5.06
C ASN A 106 5.84 -8.48 -4.20
N PHE A 107 5.57 -9.71 -4.62
CA PHE A 107 4.73 -10.64 -3.86
C PHE A 107 5.41 -11.12 -2.58
N VAL A 108 6.74 -11.25 -2.62
CA VAL A 108 7.53 -11.61 -1.44
C VAL A 108 7.49 -10.48 -0.41
N LEU A 109 7.68 -9.22 -0.83
CA LEU A 109 7.55 -8.07 0.07
C LEU A 109 6.15 -7.99 0.71
N GLN A 110 5.09 -8.16 -0.08
CA GLN A 110 3.72 -8.19 0.45
C GLN A 110 3.52 -9.33 1.45
N LYS A 111 4.12 -10.51 1.20
CA LYS A 111 4.05 -11.65 2.12
C LYS A 111 4.81 -11.40 3.43
N VAL A 112 5.98 -10.75 3.37
CA VAL A 112 6.72 -10.31 4.57
C VAL A 112 5.84 -9.40 5.43
N VAL A 113 5.26 -8.36 4.82
CA VAL A 113 4.40 -7.40 5.55
C VAL A 113 3.17 -8.06 6.15
N ALA A 114 2.55 -9.02 5.46
CA ALA A 114 1.33 -9.68 5.91
C ALA A 114 1.56 -10.75 7.00
N GLN A 115 2.74 -11.39 7.04
CA GLN A 115 2.98 -12.53 7.94
C GLN A 115 3.91 -12.22 9.11
N LEU A 116 4.81 -11.26 8.96
CA LEU A 116 5.78 -10.93 10.00
C LEU A 116 5.31 -9.72 10.80
N SER A 117 5.81 -9.61 12.03
CA SER A 117 5.47 -8.49 12.92
C SER A 117 5.87 -7.15 12.29
N PRO A 118 5.17 -6.05 12.59
CA PRO A 118 5.50 -4.71 12.07
C PRO A 118 6.98 -4.33 12.25
N SER A 119 7.53 -4.54 13.46
CA SER A 119 8.95 -4.30 13.76
C SER A 119 9.96 -5.10 12.91
N THR A 120 9.55 -6.24 12.34
CA THR A 120 10.40 -7.05 11.45
C THR A 120 10.27 -6.60 10.00
N SER A 121 9.13 -5.99 9.65
CA SER A 121 8.82 -5.51 8.31
C SER A 121 9.18 -4.02 8.10
N SER A 122 9.54 -3.28 9.15
CA SER A 122 9.79 -1.82 9.10
C SER A 122 10.84 -1.42 8.07
N PHE A 123 11.87 -2.25 7.86
CA PHE A 123 12.94 -2.01 6.88
C PHE A 123 12.39 -1.76 5.46
N ILE A 124 11.23 -2.33 5.13
CA ILE A 124 10.57 -2.14 3.83
C ILE A 124 10.17 -0.67 3.69
N SER A 125 9.46 -0.11 4.67
CA SER A 125 9.10 1.32 4.65
C SER A 125 10.33 2.23 4.74
N GLU A 126 11.35 1.85 5.51
CA GLU A 126 12.61 2.61 5.63
C GLU A 126 13.35 2.71 4.29
N GLU A 127 13.44 1.61 3.52
CA GLU A 127 14.08 1.64 2.21
C GLU A 127 13.24 2.35 1.14
N LEU A 128 11.91 2.31 1.23
CA LEU A 128 11.05 3.03 0.28
C LEU A 128 11.09 4.56 0.47
N LEU A 129 11.50 5.03 1.65
CA LEU A 129 11.62 6.45 1.99
C LEU A 129 12.51 7.20 0.98
N GLY A 130 12.13 8.43 0.67
CA GLY A 130 12.67 9.28 -0.39
C GLY A 130 12.14 8.95 -1.79
N ASN A 131 11.25 7.94 -1.92
CA ASN A 131 10.67 7.49 -3.18
C ASN A 131 9.19 7.07 -3.04
N GLY A 132 8.53 7.37 -1.92
CA GLY A 132 7.17 6.92 -1.62
C GLY A 132 6.18 7.27 -2.72
N ALA A 133 6.17 8.53 -3.19
CA ALA A 133 5.26 8.96 -4.24
C ALA A 133 5.53 8.27 -5.59
N ARG A 134 6.79 7.91 -5.89
CA ARG A 134 7.14 7.11 -7.07
C ARG A 134 6.57 5.69 -6.96
N PHE A 135 6.73 5.04 -5.81
CA PHE A 135 6.23 3.69 -5.60
C PHE A 135 4.70 3.63 -5.48
N ALA A 136 4.06 4.66 -4.93
CA ALA A 136 2.60 4.80 -4.91
C ALA A 136 2.00 4.90 -6.33
N ARG A 137 2.74 5.51 -7.27
CA ARG A 137 2.36 5.53 -8.69
C ARG A 137 2.75 4.26 -9.46
N HIS A 138 3.40 3.28 -8.83
CA HIS A 138 3.82 2.04 -9.48
C HIS A 138 2.76 0.94 -9.34
N ARG A 139 2.50 0.18 -10.42
CA ARG A 139 1.47 -0.89 -10.46
C ARG A 139 1.65 -2.00 -9.41
N PHE A 140 2.87 -2.23 -8.95
CA PHE A 140 3.19 -3.19 -7.87
C PHE A 140 3.54 -2.47 -6.56
N GLY A 141 4.20 -1.31 -6.65
CA GLY A 141 4.65 -0.55 -5.49
C GLY A 141 3.48 -0.05 -4.64
N CYS A 142 2.37 0.36 -5.29
CA CYS A 142 1.17 0.78 -4.58
C CYS A 142 0.64 -0.31 -3.65
N ARG A 143 0.70 -1.58 -4.08
CA ARG A 143 0.24 -2.73 -3.28
C ARG A 143 1.09 -2.95 -2.03
N ILE A 144 2.39 -2.71 -2.11
CA ILE A 144 3.29 -2.81 -0.97
C ILE A 144 2.99 -1.71 0.05
N ILE A 145 2.79 -0.47 -0.41
CA ILE A 145 2.45 0.64 0.50
C ILE A 145 1.08 0.43 1.14
N CYS A 146 0.08 -0.04 0.38
CA CYS A 146 -1.21 -0.44 0.94
C CYS A 146 -1.04 -1.49 2.06
N ARG A 147 -0.21 -2.53 1.84
CA ARG A 147 0.07 -3.54 2.89
C ARG A 147 0.78 -2.94 4.10
N LEU A 148 1.72 -2.02 3.91
CA LEU A 148 2.36 -1.31 5.03
C LEU A 148 1.34 -0.51 5.84
N LEU A 149 0.37 0.13 5.19
CA LEU A 149 -0.72 0.85 5.87
C LEU A 149 -1.66 -0.12 6.60
N GLU A 150 -1.98 -1.27 6.02
CA GLU A 150 -2.87 -2.27 6.63
C GLU A 150 -2.25 -2.94 7.88
N PHE A 151 -0.97 -3.30 7.83
CA PHE A 151 -0.34 -4.14 8.86
C PHE A 151 0.71 -3.41 9.71
N CYS A 152 1.31 -2.34 9.19
CA CYS A 152 2.41 -1.61 9.82
C CYS A 152 2.06 -0.13 10.04
N SER A 153 0.78 0.23 10.15
CA SER A 153 0.34 1.63 10.32
C SER A 153 0.89 2.29 11.57
N ALA A 154 1.17 1.54 12.64
CA ALA A 154 1.71 2.10 13.88
C ALA A 154 3.23 2.39 13.83
N GLU A 155 3.94 1.90 12.82
CA GLU A 155 5.38 2.06 12.70
C GLU A 155 5.74 3.50 12.28
N GLU A 156 6.73 4.09 12.96
CA GLU A 156 7.22 5.44 12.65
C GLU A 156 7.71 5.55 11.20
N SER A 157 8.38 4.52 10.69
CA SER A 157 8.83 4.47 9.30
C SER A 157 7.69 4.52 8.28
N THR A 158 6.54 3.90 8.58
CA THR A 158 5.32 4.00 7.76
C THR A 158 4.76 5.42 7.81
N HIS A 159 4.72 6.04 9.00
CA HIS A 159 4.28 7.43 9.13
C HIS A 159 5.14 8.39 8.32
N LEU A 160 6.48 8.27 8.40
CA LEU A 160 7.41 9.11 7.66
C LEU A 160 7.26 8.94 6.13
N LEU A 161 7.02 7.71 5.67
CA LEU A 161 6.74 7.43 4.26
C LEU A 161 5.44 8.08 3.78
N VAL A 162 4.40 8.13 4.62
CA VAL A 162 3.15 8.82 4.27
C VAL A 162 3.34 10.34 4.34
N ASP A 163 4.04 10.83 5.36
CA ASP A 163 4.31 12.26 5.54
C ASP A 163 5.05 12.82 4.31
N GLU A 164 6.07 12.13 3.78
CA GLU A 164 6.77 12.59 2.56
C GLU A 164 5.86 12.62 1.33
N MET A 165 4.95 11.65 1.20
CA MET A 165 4.03 11.56 0.05
C MET A 165 2.98 12.66 0.03
N LEU A 166 2.62 13.18 1.20
CA LEU A 166 1.59 14.21 1.37
C LEU A 166 2.15 15.62 1.60
N GLN A 167 3.48 15.74 1.78
CA GLN A 167 4.14 17.00 2.12
C GLN A 167 3.90 18.11 1.09
N VAL A 168 3.82 17.76 -0.20
CA VAL A 168 3.61 18.71 -1.29
C VAL A 168 2.17 18.59 -1.79
N PRO A 169 1.29 19.60 -1.58
CA PRO A 169 -0.14 19.51 -1.92
C PRO A 169 -0.43 19.14 -3.38
N THR A 170 0.38 19.63 -4.32
CA THR A 170 0.22 19.30 -5.74
C THR A 170 0.53 17.83 -6.03
N GLU A 171 1.55 17.26 -5.38
CA GLU A 171 1.87 15.85 -5.51
C GLU A 171 0.80 14.96 -4.84
N ALA A 172 0.32 15.35 -3.67
CA ALA A 172 -0.79 14.67 -3.02
C ALA A 172 -2.05 14.63 -3.92
N LEU A 173 -2.38 15.74 -4.59
CA LEU A 173 -3.51 15.80 -5.53
C LEU A 173 -3.29 14.88 -6.74
N GLU A 174 -2.08 14.87 -7.28
CA GLU A 174 -1.72 13.95 -8.36
C GLU A 174 -1.89 12.49 -7.94
N LEU A 175 -1.51 12.14 -6.71
CA LEU A 175 -1.72 10.80 -6.17
C LEU A 175 -3.21 10.46 -6.11
N CYS A 176 -4.07 11.37 -5.63
CA CYS A 176 -5.53 11.20 -5.63
C CYS A 176 -6.09 10.91 -7.03
N ARG A 177 -5.53 11.54 -8.06
CA ARG A 177 -5.96 11.42 -9.47
C ARG A 177 -5.24 10.30 -10.24
N HIS A 178 -4.25 9.66 -9.64
CA HIS A 178 -3.44 8.65 -10.32
C HIS A 178 -4.13 7.28 -10.39
N SER A 179 -3.93 6.54 -11.49
CA SER A 179 -4.54 5.22 -11.73
C SER A 179 -4.15 4.15 -10.70
N PHE A 180 -2.99 4.30 -10.05
CA PHE A 180 -2.56 3.45 -8.93
C PHE A 180 -2.48 4.19 -7.59
N GLY A 181 -2.21 5.51 -7.63
CA GLY A 181 -1.93 6.30 -6.43
C GLY A 181 -3.18 6.45 -5.56
N HIS A 182 -4.36 6.55 -6.19
CA HIS A 182 -5.62 6.66 -5.47
C HIS A 182 -5.88 5.48 -4.52
N HIS A 183 -5.40 4.27 -4.84
CA HIS A 183 -5.47 3.13 -3.92
C HIS A 183 -4.66 3.38 -2.64
N VAL A 184 -3.47 3.97 -2.76
CA VAL A 184 -2.65 4.28 -1.59
C VAL A 184 -3.31 5.40 -0.77
N VAL A 185 -3.84 6.43 -1.42
CA VAL A 185 -4.56 7.51 -0.72
C VAL A 185 -5.79 6.98 0.03
N GLN A 186 -6.56 6.06 -0.55
CA GLN A 186 -7.66 5.39 0.16
C GLN A 186 -7.17 4.61 1.38
N CYS A 187 -6.08 3.84 1.26
CA CYS A 187 -5.51 3.14 2.42
C CYS A 187 -5.00 4.12 3.50
N ILE A 188 -4.50 5.30 3.12
CA ILE A 188 -4.15 6.35 4.09
C ILE A 188 -5.41 6.87 4.78
N LEU A 189 -6.51 7.08 4.06
CA LEU A 189 -7.79 7.48 4.66
C LEU A 189 -8.34 6.40 5.60
N GLU A 190 -8.15 5.13 5.30
CA GLU A 190 -8.62 4.01 6.14
C GLU A 190 -7.75 3.81 7.40
N HIS A 191 -6.41 3.80 7.23
CA HIS A 191 -5.48 3.34 8.27
C HIS A 191 -4.47 4.39 8.75
N GLY A 192 -4.36 5.52 8.06
CA GLY A 192 -3.43 6.59 8.39
C GLY A 192 -3.85 7.41 9.61
N LEU A 193 -2.95 8.29 10.03
CA LEU A 193 -3.16 9.17 11.18
C LEU A 193 -4.13 10.31 10.84
N ALA A 194 -4.73 10.93 11.86
CA ALA A 194 -5.64 12.07 11.69
C ALA A 194 -5.05 13.17 10.80
N ARG A 195 -3.79 13.58 11.06
CA ARG A 195 -3.08 14.58 10.23
C ARG A 195 -2.96 14.20 8.75
N HIS A 196 -2.86 12.91 8.43
CA HIS A 196 -2.77 12.44 7.04
C HIS A 196 -4.09 12.61 6.33
N LYS A 197 -5.20 12.31 7.04
CA LYS A 197 -6.56 12.49 6.52
C LYS A 197 -6.87 13.97 6.31
N GLU A 198 -6.53 14.82 7.27
CA GLU A 198 -6.68 16.28 7.20
C GLU A 198 -5.98 16.85 5.95
N LEU A 199 -4.72 16.48 5.69
CA LEU A 199 -3.98 16.91 4.49
C LEU A 199 -4.67 16.46 3.19
N ILE A 200 -5.20 15.23 3.14
CA ILE A 200 -5.93 14.74 1.97
C ILE A 200 -7.22 15.54 1.77
N VAL A 201 -7.95 15.83 2.84
CA VAL A 201 -9.17 16.64 2.80
C VAL A 201 -8.88 18.05 2.28
N GLU A 202 -7.83 18.70 2.77
CA GLU A 202 -7.40 20.03 2.30
C GLU A 202 -7.12 20.04 0.79
N VAL A 203 -6.44 19.01 0.31
CA VAL A 203 -6.13 18.85 -1.13
C VAL A 203 -7.40 18.61 -1.95
N LEU A 204 -8.32 17.77 -1.46
CA LEU A 204 -9.58 17.51 -2.15
C LEU A 204 -10.46 18.76 -2.27
N ARG A 205 -10.50 19.61 -1.24
CA ARG A 205 -11.30 20.84 -1.20
C ARG A 205 -10.91 21.86 -2.28
N GLN A 206 -9.69 21.82 -2.81
CA GLN A 206 -9.22 22.75 -3.84
C GLN A 206 -10.01 22.62 -5.16
N ASP A 207 -10.49 21.41 -5.47
CA ASP A 207 -11.32 21.13 -6.65
C ASP A 207 -12.25 19.93 -6.37
N LEU A 208 -13.13 20.09 -5.38
CA LEU A 208 -13.91 18.97 -4.85
C LEU A 208 -14.86 18.36 -5.89
N LEU A 209 -15.56 19.21 -6.65
CA LEU A 209 -16.47 18.73 -7.69
C LEU A 209 -15.72 18.07 -8.85
N GLY A 210 -14.58 18.64 -9.27
CA GLY A 210 -13.71 18.01 -10.28
C GLY A 210 -13.15 16.67 -9.79
N ASN A 211 -12.77 16.57 -8.52
CA ASN A 211 -12.32 15.33 -7.89
C ASN A 211 -13.44 14.28 -7.80
N ALA A 212 -14.65 14.67 -7.42
CA ALA A 212 -15.81 13.79 -7.35
C ALA A 212 -16.20 13.23 -8.74
N ASN A 213 -15.97 13.99 -9.81
CA ASN A 213 -16.19 13.58 -11.19
C ASN A 213 -14.99 12.86 -11.85
N HIS A 214 -13.85 12.74 -11.17
CA HIS A 214 -12.64 12.15 -11.74
C HIS A 214 -12.64 10.62 -11.59
N ARG A 215 -12.21 9.90 -12.63
CA ARG A 215 -12.13 8.42 -12.70
C ARG A 215 -11.39 7.67 -11.57
N SER A 216 -10.69 8.40 -10.69
CA SER A 216 -9.80 7.84 -9.66
C SER A 216 -10.00 8.58 -8.35
N ALA A 217 -9.99 9.92 -8.39
CA ALA A 217 -10.24 10.72 -7.20
C ALA A 217 -11.69 10.61 -6.68
N SER A 218 -12.66 10.17 -7.49
CA SER A 218 -14.03 9.91 -7.01
C SER A 218 -14.02 8.89 -5.86
N TYR A 219 -13.23 7.82 -5.99
CA TYR A 219 -13.08 6.82 -4.94
C TYR A 219 -12.40 7.38 -3.68
N VAL A 220 -11.45 8.31 -3.86
CA VAL A 220 -10.81 9.00 -2.73
C VAL A 220 -11.80 9.91 -2.01
N VAL A 221 -12.68 10.59 -2.74
CA VAL A 221 -13.77 11.39 -2.15
C VAL A 221 -14.72 10.49 -1.35
N GLU A 222 -15.15 9.35 -1.89
CA GLU A 222 -16.00 8.39 -1.17
C GLU A 222 -15.33 7.88 0.12
N ALA A 223 -14.05 7.51 0.05
CA ALA A 223 -13.28 7.11 1.23
C ALA A 223 -13.14 8.24 2.25
N ALA A 224 -12.93 9.49 1.81
CA ALA A 224 -12.81 10.64 2.71
C ALA A 224 -14.13 10.91 3.43
N LEU A 225 -15.26 10.79 2.72
CA LEU A 225 -16.61 10.87 3.29
C LEU A 225 -16.91 9.75 4.29
N SER A 226 -16.16 8.65 4.28
CA SER A 226 -16.40 7.49 5.15
C SER A 226 -15.46 7.45 6.36
N HIS A 227 -14.20 7.87 6.19
CA HIS A 227 -13.13 7.59 7.16
C HIS A 227 -12.50 8.83 7.81
N CYS A 228 -12.83 10.04 7.37
CA CYS A 228 -12.35 11.28 8.00
C CYS A 228 -13.14 11.61 9.28
N SER A 229 -12.67 12.64 10.00
CA SER A 229 -13.39 13.20 11.15
C SER A 229 -14.79 13.67 10.73
N ILE A 230 -15.73 13.74 11.68
CA ILE A 230 -17.09 14.25 11.41
C ILE A 230 -17.04 15.67 10.82
N GLU A 231 -16.15 16.52 11.34
CA GLU A 231 -15.94 17.89 10.86
C GLU A 231 -15.48 17.90 9.39
N ASP A 232 -14.49 17.08 9.04
CA ASP A 232 -14.00 16.98 7.66
C ASP A 232 -15.06 16.38 6.74
N GLN A 233 -15.79 15.35 7.18
CA GLN A 233 -16.90 14.79 6.40
C GLN A 233 -17.93 15.88 6.11
N HIS A 234 -18.39 16.64 7.12
CA HIS A 234 -19.33 17.73 6.91
C HIS A 234 -18.82 18.80 5.94
N SER A 235 -17.54 19.16 6.05
CA SER A 235 -16.91 20.14 5.16
C SER A 235 -16.91 19.72 3.69
N LEU A 236 -16.80 18.41 3.42
CA LEU A 236 -16.82 17.84 2.08
C LEU A 236 -18.25 17.64 1.61
N LEU A 237 -19.17 17.27 2.51
CA LEU A 237 -20.58 17.04 2.19
C LEU A 237 -21.31 18.31 1.81
N ALA A 238 -21.16 19.39 2.59
CA ALA A 238 -21.91 20.63 2.41
C ALA A 238 -21.93 21.15 0.95
N PRO A 239 -20.80 21.25 0.22
CA PRO A 239 -20.81 21.66 -1.18
C PRO A 239 -21.33 20.59 -2.17
N LEU A 240 -21.33 19.31 -1.79
CA LEU A 240 -21.73 18.20 -2.66
C LEU A 240 -23.22 17.87 -2.61
N VAL A 241 -23.93 18.27 -1.53
CA VAL A 241 -25.37 17.98 -1.34
C VAL A 241 -26.29 19.05 -1.92
N ILE A 242 -25.75 20.00 -2.70
CA ILE A 242 -26.57 20.97 -3.45
C ILE A 242 -27.32 20.19 -4.55
N PRO A 243 -28.65 20.33 -4.70
CA PRO A 243 -29.43 19.53 -5.66
C PRO A 243 -28.87 19.53 -7.09
N ALA A 244 -28.40 20.69 -7.57
CA ALA A 244 -27.77 20.81 -8.89
C ALA A 244 -26.46 20.00 -9.00
N VAL A 245 -25.65 19.99 -7.95
CA VAL A 245 -24.38 19.23 -7.89
C VAL A 245 -24.66 17.73 -7.81
N VAL A 246 -25.62 17.32 -6.98
CA VAL A 246 -26.04 15.91 -6.91
C VAL A 246 -26.56 15.43 -8.26
N ALA A 247 -27.36 16.24 -8.96
CA ALA A 247 -27.87 15.92 -10.29
C ALA A 247 -26.75 15.83 -11.34
N GLU A 248 -25.75 16.71 -11.29
CA GLU A 248 -24.56 16.66 -12.15
C GLU A 248 -23.77 15.37 -11.92
N LEU A 249 -23.44 15.07 -10.65
CA LEU A 249 -22.72 13.87 -10.27
C LEU A 249 -23.47 12.61 -10.69
N ALA A 250 -24.78 12.55 -10.47
CA ALA A 250 -25.61 11.41 -10.82
C ALA A 250 -25.59 11.07 -12.32
N GLN A 251 -25.45 12.09 -13.17
CA GLN A 251 -25.39 11.95 -14.63
C GLN A 251 -23.96 11.71 -15.15
N SER A 252 -22.95 11.87 -14.30
CA SER A 252 -21.56 11.67 -14.64
C SER A 252 -21.15 10.21 -14.62
N ARG A 253 -20.26 9.83 -15.54
CA ARG A 253 -19.68 8.48 -15.63
C ARG A 253 -19.01 8.03 -14.32
N TYR A 254 -18.41 8.94 -13.59
CA TYR A 254 -17.67 8.65 -12.35
C TYR A 254 -18.31 9.31 -11.13
N GLY A 255 -18.90 10.50 -11.31
CA GLY A 255 -19.62 11.20 -10.23
C GLY A 255 -20.78 10.38 -9.66
N CYS A 256 -21.36 9.45 -10.43
CA CYS A 256 -22.50 8.66 -9.98
C CYS A 256 -22.18 7.76 -8.78
N TYR A 257 -20.92 7.36 -8.60
CA TYR A 257 -20.49 6.62 -7.41
C TYR A 257 -20.55 7.50 -6.17
N VAL A 258 -19.96 8.70 -6.26
CA VAL A 258 -20.05 9.71 -5.19
C VAL A 258 -21.50 10.07 -4.89
N ALA A 259 -22.33 10.29 -5.92
CA ALA A 259 -23.75 10.57 -5.75
C ALA A 259 -24.44 9.46 -4.95
N ARG A 260 -24.24 8.16 -5.28
CA ARG A 260 -24.80 7.05 -4.49
C ARG A 260 -24.34 7.11 -3.03
N THR A 261 -23.05 7.34 -2.80
CA THR A 261 -22.50 7.48 -1.45
C THR A 261 -23.17 8.63 -0.69
N LEU A 262 -23.44 9.77 -1.33
CA LEU A 262 -24.19 10.88 -0.72
C LEU A 262 -25.64 10.48 -0.38
N LEU A 263 -26.34 9.80 -1.29
CA LEU A 263 -27.75 9.43 -1.10
C LEU A 263 -27.97 8.42 0.04
N GLN A 264 -26.93 7.69 0.44
CA GLN A 264 -26.97 6.75 1.57
C GLN A 264 -26.77 7.46 2.92
N ARG A 265 -26.48 8.76 2.92
CA ARG A 265 -26.19 9.51 4.14
C ARG A 265 -27.46 10.09 4.78
N PRO A 266 -27.64 9.93 6.11
CA PRO A 266 -28.81 10.44 6.81
C PRO A 266 -28.91 11.97 6.79
N GLU A 267 -27.80 12.68 6.56
CA GLU A 267 -27.75 14.14 6.49
C GLU A 267 -28.27 14.70 5.14
N VAL A 268 -28.49 13.85 4.14
CA VAL A 268 -29.05 14.26 2.84
C VAL A 268 -30.57 14.20 2.89
N ASP A 269 -31.19 15.36 3.12
CA ASP A 269 -32.64 15.47 3.30
C ASP A 269 -33.42 15.12 2.01
N SER A 270 -34.65 14.66 2.24
CA SER A 270 -35.72 14.42 1.27
C SER A 270 -35.91 15.54 0.24
N GLU A 271 -35.63 16.80 0.59
CA GLU A 271 -35.70 17.93 -0.35
C GLU A 271 -34.58 17.91 -1.40
N VAL A 272 -33.35 17.54 -1.01
CA VAL A 272 -32.25 17.35 -1.96
C VAL A 272 -32.57 16.17 -2.89
N LEU A 273 -33.09 15.08 -2.32
CA LEU A 273 -33.53 13.90 -3.06
C LEU A 273 -34.66 14.24 -4.05
N ALA A 274 -35.66 15.01 -3.64
CA ALA A 274 -36.80 15.40 -4.47
C ALA A 274 -36.37 16.31 -5.64
N ASN A 275 -35.47 17.25 -5.39
CA ASN A 275 -35.01 18.20 -6.40
C ASN A 275 -33.98 17.59 -7.37
N ALA A 276 -33.23 16.57 -6.94
CA ALA A 276 -32.34 15.80 -7.82
C ALA A 276 -33.03 14.59 -8.47
N PHE A 277 -34.28 14.28 -8.08
CA PHE A 277 -34.97 13.03 -8.38
C PHE A 277 -34.94 12.59 -9.85
N PRO A 278 -35.17 13.46 -10.86
CA PRO A 278 -35.12 13.04 -12.26
C PRO A 278 -33.76 12.46 -12.67
N ALA A 279 -32.67 12.94 -12.07
CA ALA A 279 -31.30 12.50 -12.35
C ALA A 279 -30.87 11.30 -11.48
N VAL A 280 -31.37 11.20 -10.24
CA VAL A 280 -30.99 10.12 -9.31
C VAL A 280 -31.90 8.90 -9.34
N ALA A 281 -33.08 8.97 -9.98
CA ALA A 281 -34.05 7.87 -10.03
C ALA A 281 -33.44 6.55 -10.54
N ALA A 282 -32.55 6.61 -11.54
CA ALA A 282 -31.85 5.43 -12.06
C ALA A 282 -30.84 4.85 -11.05
N LEU A 283 -30.24 5.68 -10.20
CA LEU A 283 -29.32 5.24 -9.14
C LEU A 283 -30.07 4.60 -7.98
N LEU A 284 -31.23 5.16 -7.59
CA LEU A 284 -32.07 4.62 -6.53
C LEU A 284 -32.74 3.28 -6.91
N ALA A 285 -33.04 3.07 -8.19
CA ALA A 285 -33.63 1.82 -8.68
C ALA A 285 -32.62 0.65 -8.79
N SER A 286 -31.32 0.92 -8.62
CA SER A 286 -30.24 -0.07 -8.72
C SER A 286 -29.48 -0.28 -7.40
N ALA A 287 -29.93 0.34 -6.31
CA ALA A 287 -29.45 0.18 -4.95
C ALA A 287 -30.31 -0.84 -4.18
#